data_AF-A0A665U963-F1
#
_entry.id   AF-A0A665U963-F1
#
_cell.length_a   1.000
_cell.length_b   1.000
_cell.length_c   1.000
_cell.angle_alpha   90.00
_cell.angle_beta   90.00
_cell.angle_gamma   90.00
#
_symmetry.space_group_name_H-M   'P 1'
#
loop_
_entity.id
_entity.type
_entity.pdbx_description
1 polymer ?
#
loop_
_entity_poly.entity_id
_entity_poly.type
_entity_poly.pdbx_seq_one_letter_code
_entity_poly.pdbx_strand_id
1 'polypeptide(L)'
;MGNTIALDNKHHNKHGSFKVIYPFLCTPLMVLLEPERHTLTIYPSEILEGALYQGSASQASNYRIIKNLHITHVVNATANYPDAFPNTLCYLRLRLSDDAQQDLVEALPLASRFINTALKAEPAGRVLVHCSMGRSRSSALTLAFLMEHQRWSLLHSLRWLKERRACTAPNVNFLRQLLTYEEQLFGRRLTCLDDIRKDSHRLDRRTLPQV
;
A
#
# COMPACT_ATOMS: atom_id res chain seq x y z
N MET A 1 22.82 25.01 46.24
CA MET A 1 23.41 25.58 45.01
C MET A 1 23.76 24.45 44.07
N GLY A 2 23.30 24.51 42.81
CA GLY A 2 23.80 23.72 41.66
C GLY A 2 23.29 22.27 41.57
N ASN A 3 22.14 22.00 40.94
CA ASN A 3 21.94 21.62 39.53
C ASN A 3 22.69 20.37 39.05
N THR A 4 21.98 19.24 39.06
CA THR A 4 22.24 18.06 38.23
C THR A 4 21.62 18.27 36.85
N ILE A 5 22.46 18.28 35.81
CA ILE A 5 22.03 18.31 34.41
C ILE A 5 21.83 16.85 33.99
N ALA A 6 20.58 16.45 33.74
CA ALA A 6 20.29 15.19 33.07
C ALA A 6 19.62 15.51 31.73
N LEU A 7 20.26 15.02 30.67
CA LEU A 7 20.01 15.30 29.27
C LEU A 7 18.63 14.83 28.82
N ASP A 8 17.93 15.74 28.14
CA ASP A 8 16.63 15.63 27.50
C ASP A 8 16.68 14.62 26.34
N ASN A 9 15.92 13.53 26.45
CA ASN A 9 15.76 12.53 25.39
C ASN A 9 14.36 12.69 24.77
N LYS A 10 14.24 13.65 23.86
CA LYS A 10 13.01 13.92 23.09
C LYS A 10 12.79 12.84 22.02
N HIS A 11 11.89 11.90 22.30
CA HIS A 11 11.06 11.29 21.25
C HIS A 11 9.61 11.77 21.40
N HIS A 12 9.23 12.66 20.47
CA HIS A 12 7.91 13.27 20.38
C HIS A 12 6.79 12.23 20.26
N ASN A 13 5.95 12.19 21.30
CA ASN A 13 4.66 11.54 21.33
C ASN A 13 3.65 12.33 20.45
N LYS A 14 3.61 12.04 19.14
CA LYS A 14 2.80 12.78 18.16
C LYS A 14 1.28 12.68 18.37
N HIS A 15 0.78 11.80 19.24
CA HIS A 15 -0.65 11.69 19.52
C HIS A 15 -1.17 12.70 20.56
N GLY A 16 -0.32 13.14 21.51
CA GLY A 16 -0.73 14.14 22.50
C GLY A 16 -0.96 15.53 21.90
N SER A 17 -0.13 15.91 20.92
CA SER A 17 -0.17 17.24 20.30
C SER A 17 -1.44 17.46 19.47
N PHE A 18 -1.95 16.46 18.74
CA PHE A 18 -3.15 16.61 17.92
C PHE A 18 -4.40 16.91 18.77
N LYS A 19 -4.56 16.24 19.92
CA LYS A 19 -5.69 16.44 20.82
C LYS A 19 -5.67 17.81 21.51
N VAL A 20 -4.47 18.36 21.72
CA VAL A 20 -4.26 19.71 22.26
C VAL A 20 -4.54 20.79 21.21
N ILE A 21 -4.15 20.56 19.95
CA ILE A 21 -4.32 21.53 18.86
C ILE A 21 -5.76 21.50 18.33
N TYR A 22 -6.40 20.33 18.30
CA TYR A 22 -7.75 20.13 17.76
C TYR A 22 -8.67 19.41 18.75
N PRO A 23 -8.91 19.98 19.95
CA PRO A 23 -9.74 19.33 20.98
C PRO A 23 -11.17 19.08 20.50
N PHE A 24 -11.67 19.89 19.56
CA PHE A 24 -12.99 19.77 18.96
C PHE A 24 -13.14 18.56 18.02
N LEU A 25 -12.08 18.15 17.31
CA LEU A 25 -12.06 16.95 16.46
C LEU A 25 -11.94 15.64 17.27
N CYS A 26 -11.69 15.74 18.57
CA CYS A 26 -11.52 14.61 19.47
C CYS A 26 -12.71 14.42 20.42
N THR A 27 -13.85 15.08 20.15
CA THR A 27 -15.07 14.91 20.93
C THR A 27 -15.87 13.68 20.46
N PRO A 28 -16.61 13.01 21.36
CA PRO A 28 -17.58 11.98 20.97
C PRO A 28 -18.66 12.49 20.01
N LEU A 29 -18.78 13.81 19.84
CA LEU A 29 -19.67 14.44 18.87
C LEU A 29 -19.20 14.28 17.41
N MET A 30 -17.95 13.83 17.17
CA MET A 30 -17.50 13.37 15.85
C MET A 30 -18.01 11.95 15.50
N VAL A 31 -19.01 11.45 16.22
CA VAL A 31 -19.89 10.41 15.66
C VAL A 31 -20.71 11.09 14.57
N LEU A 32 -20.13 11.19 13.37
CA LEU A 32 -20.86 11.41 12.12
C LEU A 32 -22.13 10.58 12.20
N LEU A 33 -23.29 11.21 12.00
CA LEU A 33 -24.55 10.48 11.88
C LEU A 33 -24.31 9.39 10.82
N GLU A 34 -24.71 8.15 11.09
CA GLU A 34 -24.58 7.01 10.16
C GLU A 34 -24.80 7.38 8.67
N PRO A 35 -25.81 8.19 8.28
CA PRO A 35 -25.95 8.65 6.89
C PRO A 35 -24.76 9.47 6.34
N GLU A 36 -24.10 10.31 7.13
CA GLU A 36 -22.96 11.14 6.69
C GLU A 36 -21.71 10.28 6.44
N ARG A 37 -21.53 9.18 7.18
CA ARG A 37 -20.42 8.22 6.96
C ARG A 37 -20.45 7.62 5.56
N HIS A 38 -21.64 7.38 5.01
CA HIS A 38 -21.82 6.83 3.67
C HIS A 38 -21.49 7.84 2.55
N THR A 39 -21.41 9.13 2.87
CA THR A 39 -21.00 10.17 1.92
C THR A 39 -19.49 10.30 1.79
N LEU A 40 -18.72 9.70 2.70
CA LEU A 40 -17.27 9.79 2.68
C LEU A 40 -16.70 8.94 1.54
N THR A 41 -16.02 9.61 0.61
CA THR A 41 -15.23 8.93 -0.41
C THR A 41 -13.97 8.37 0.23
N ILE A 42 -13.86 7.04 0.30
CA ILE A 42 -12.66 6.36 0.78
C ILE A 42 -11.65 6.31 -0.37
N TYR A 43 -10.54 7.05 -0.23
CA TYR A 43 -9.48 7.09 -1.23
C TYR A 43 -8.55 5.86 -1.16
N PRO A 44 -7.88 5.49 -2.27
CA PRO A 44 -6.82 4.50 -2.23
C PRO A 44 -5.68 4.98 -1.33
N SER A 45 -4.92 4.03 -0.79
CA SER A 45 -3.76 4.33 0.06
C SER A 45 -2.63 4.87 -0.80
N GLU A 46 -2.05 6.00 -0.41
CA GLU A 46 -0.84 6.54 -1.02
C GLU A 46 0.37 5.75 -0.53
N ILE A 47 1.07 5.10 -1.48
CA ILE A 47 2.22 4.24 -1.21
C ILE A 47 3.52 5.01 -1.35
N LEU A 48 3.64 5.79 -2.42
CA LEU A 48 4.68 6.79 -2.62
C LEU A 48 4.00 8.14 -2.85
N GLU A 49 4.48 9.16 -2.14
CA GLU A 49 3.90 10.49 -2.10
C GLU A 49 3.72 11.08 -3.50
N GLY A 50 2.50 11.48 -3.82
CA GLY A 50 2.10 12.11 -5.07
C GLY A 50 2.19 11.22 -6.32
N ALA A 51 2.57 9.93 -6.19
CA ALA A 51 3.06 9.14 -7.31
C ALA A 51 2.38 7.77 -7.45
N LEU A 52 2.36 6.95 -6.38
CA LEU A 52 1.90 5.57 -6.43
C LEU A 52 0.80 5.33 -5.38
N TYR A 53 -0.34 4.82 -5.85
CA TYR A 53 -1.52 4.55 -5.02
C TYR A 53 -1.91 3.07 -5.11
N GLN A 54 -2.49 2.53 -4.03
CA GLN A 54 -3.05 1.18 -3.99
C GLN A 54 -4.49 1.16 -3.49
N GLY A 55 -5.39 0.52 -4.25
CA GLY A 55 -6.82 0.52 -3.94
C GLY A 55 -7.62 -0.71 -4.35
N SER A 56 -8.94 -0.62 -4.18
CA SER A 56 -9.93 -1.60 -4.63
C SER A 56 -10.48 -1.27 -6.03
N ALA A 57 -11.23 -2.21 -6.62
CA ALA A 57 -11.90 -2.00 -7.90
C ALA A 57 -12.93 -0.86 -7.83
N SER A 58 -13.64 -0.73 -6.70
CA SER A 58 -14.58 0.38 -6.46
C SER A 58 -13.89 1.75 -6.43
N GLN A 59 -12.65 1.81 -5.97
CA GLN A 59 -11.87 3.05 -5.96
C GLN A 59 -11.35 3.39 -7.37
N ALA A 60 -10.91 2.38 -8.12
CA ALA A 60 -10.43 2.52 -9.48
C ALA A 60 -11.54 2.89 -10.48
N SER A 61 -12.80 2.54 -10.20
CA SER A 61 -13.97 2.92 -11.01
C SER A 61 -14.61 4.24 -10.61
N ASN A 62 -14.09 4.94 -9.59
CA ASN A 62 -14.66 6.20 -9.12
C ASN A 62 -14.00 7.40 -9.81
N TYR A 63 -14.74 8.07 -10.69
CA TYR A 63 -14.25 9.23 -11.44
C TYR A 63 -13.72 10.37 -10.53
N ARG A 64 -14.35 10.59 -9.37
CA ARG A 64 -13.91 11.63 -8.42
C ARG A 64 -12.53 11.31 -7.87
N ILE A 65 -12.24 10.04 -7.59
CA ILE A 65 -10.91 9.59 -7.12
C ILE A 65 -9.87 9.82 -8.22
N ILE A 66 -10.16 9.36 -9.44
CA ILE A 66 -9.26 9.51 -10.60
C ILE A 66 -8.93 10.98 -10.83
N LYS A 67 -9.96 11.85 -10.84
CA LYS A 67 -9.80 13.30 -11.04
C LYS A 67 -9.01 13.95 -9.91
N ASN A 68 -9.39 13.71 -8.65
CA ASN A 68 -8.78 14.41 -7.51
C ASN A 68 -7.32 14.01 -7.28
N LEU A 69 -6.99 12.73 -7.48
CA LEU A 69 -5.62 12.24 -7.35
C LEU A 69 -4.79 12.47 -8.62
N HIS A 70 -5.41 12.93 -9.71
CA HIS A 70 -4.79 13.10 -11.03
C HIS A 70 -4.15 11.78 -11.52
N ILE A 71 -4.87 10.67 -11.35
CA ILE A 71 -4.41 9.37 -11.83
C ILE A 71 -4.32 9.42 -13.36
N THR A 72 -3.22 8.91 -13.89
CA THR A 72 -2.93 8.86 -15.33
C THR A 72 -2.80 7.42 -15.82
N HIS A 73 -2.32 6.53 -14.95
CA HIS A 73 -2.03 5.14 -15.25
C HIS A 73 -2.70 4.22 -14.23
N VAL A 74 -3.16 3.06 -14.67
CA VAL A 74 -3.81 2.08 -13.80
C VAL A 74 -3.27 0.69 -14.08
N VAL A 75 -2.87 -0.01 -13.02
CA VAL A 75 -2.60 -1.46 -13.06
C VAL A 75 -3.83 -2.18 -12.54
N ASN A 76 -4.59 -2.82 -13.44
CA ASN A 76 -5.77 -3.60 -13.10
C ASN A 76 -5.38 -5.08 -12.95
N ALA A 77 -5.27 -5.53 -11.70
CA ALA A 77 -4.90 -6.89 -11.35
C ALA A 77 -6.11 -7.82 -11.19
N THR A 78 -7.16 -7.65 -12.01
CA THR A 78 -8.38 -8.46 -11.92
C THR A 78 -8.75 -9.09 -13.26
N ALA A 79 -9.25 -10.33 -13.20
CA ALA A 79 -9.86 -10.98 -14.36
C ALA A 79 -11.25 -10.40 -14.69
N ASN A 80 -12.04 -10.10 -13.66
CA ASN A 80 -13.50 -9.90 -13.79
C ASN A 80 -13.94 -8.43 -13.82
N TYR A 81 -13.10 -7.47 -13.38
CA TYR A 81 -13.47 -6.05 -13.42
C TYR A 81 -12.88 -5.39 -14.68
N PRO A 82 -13.71 -4.73 -15.51
CA PRO A 82 -13.23 -4.01 -16.68
C PRO A 82 -12.47 -2.75 -16.29
N ASP A 83 -11.73 -2.22 -17.26
CA ASP A 83 -11.07 -0.91 -17.15
C ASP A 83 -12.16 0.15 -17.24
N ALA A 84 -12.30 0.98 -16.19
CA ALA A 84 -13.44 1.88 -16.06
C ALA A 84 -13.34 3.13 -16.96
N PHE A 85 -12.12 3.58 -17.27
CA PHE A 85 -11.86 4.80 -18.03
C PHE A 85 -10.85 4.58 -19.17
N PRO A 86 -11.06 3.57 -20.07
CA PRO A 86 -10.05 3.14 -21.04
C PRO A 86 -9.68 4.21 -22.07
N ASN A 87 -10.57 5.20 -22.29
CA ASN A 87 -10.34 6.31 -23.21
C ASN A 87 -9.61 7.50 -22.57
N THR A 88 -9.40 7.47 -21.25
CA THR A 88 -8.82 8.60 -20.50
C THR A 88 -7.51 8.23 -19.80
N LEU A 89 -7.35 6.96 -19.40
CA LEU A 89 -6.20 6.48 -18.64
C LEU A 89 -5.44 5.41 -19.41
N CYS A 90 -4.14 5.31 -19.15
CA CYS A 90 -3.30 4.23 -19.64
C CYS A 90 -3.43 3.00 -18.72
N TYR A 91 -3.82 1.85 -19.26
CA TYR A 91 -4.02 0.64 -18.48
C TYR A 91 -2.96 -0.43 -18.77
N LEU A 92 -2.47 -1.06 -17.69
CA LEU A 92 -1.91 -2.40 -17.73
C LEU A 92 -2.91 -3.35 -17.09
N ARG A 93 -3.48 -4.26 -17.89
CA ARG A 93 -4.43 -5.26 -17.40
C ARG A 93 -3.78 -6.63 -17.25
N LEU A 94 -3.75 -7.10 -16.00
CA LEU A 94 -3.23 -8.40 -15.62
C LEU A 94 -4.40 -9.22 -15.06
N ARG A 95 -4.85 -10.21 -15.84
CA ARG A 95 -5.99 -11.06 -15.48
C ARG A 95 -5.58 -12.11 -14.44
N LEU A 96 -5.45 -11.65 -13.19
CA LEU A 96 -4.99 -12.47 -12.07
C LEU A 96 -6.16 -12.93 -11.19
N SER A 97 -6.16 -14.23 -10.87
CA SER A 97 -6.97 -14.84 -9.82
C SER A 97 -6.27 -14.73 -8.46
N ASP A 98 -7.03 -14.78 -7.37
CA ASP A 98 -6.50 -14.61 -6.01
C ASP A 98 -6.43 -15.95 -5.27
N ASP A 99 -5.86 -16.95 -5.92
CA ASP A 99 -5.81 -18.32 -5.43
C ASP A 99 -4.38 -18.85 -5.32
N ALA A 100 -4.26 -20.06 -4.80
CA ALA A 100 -2.99 -20.71 -4.51
C ALA A 100 -2.25 -21.22 -5.76
N GLN A 101 -2.89 -21.20 -6.95
CA GLN A 101 -2.34 -21.71 -8.21
C GLN A 101 -1.95 -20.59 -9.18
N GLN A 102 -2.43 -19.36 -8.95
CA GLN A 102 -2.08 -18.23 -9.79
C GLN A 102 -0.56 -17.98 -9.81
N ASP A 103 0.01 -18.01 -11.01
CA ASP A 103 1.41 -17.64 -11.29
C ASP A 103 1.54 -16.13 -11.55
N LEU A 104 2.57 -15.52 -10.96
CA LEU A 104 2.91 -14.11 -11.08
C LEU A 104 4.28 -13.89 -11.74
N VAL A 105 5.01 -14.94 -12.15
CA VAL A 105 6.38 -14.84 -12.69
C VAL A 105 6.51 -13.76 -13.78
N GLU A 106 5.58 -13.72 -14.73
CA GLU A 106 5.58 -12.69 -15.78
C GLU A 106 4.94 -11.36 -15.31
N ALA A 107 3.95 -11.44 -14.43
CA ALA A 107 3.16 -10.31 -13.98
C ALA A 107 3.97 -9.33 -13.11
N LEU A 108 4.85 -9.83 -12.25
CA LEU A 108 5.68 -9.02 -11.34
C LEU A 108 6.59 -8.04 -12.11
N PRO A 109 7.52 -8.49 -12.98
CA PRO A 109 8.41 -7.58 -13.71
C PRO A 109 7.65 -6.69 -14.69
N LEU A 110 6.55 -7.19 -15.28
CA LEU A 110 5.72 -6.41 -16.20
C LEU A 110 5.04 -5.23 -15.47
N ALA A 111 4.45 -5.49 -14.29
CA ALA A 111 3.85 -4.45 -13.47
C ALA A 111 4.90 -3.45 -12.95
N SER A 112 6.03 -3.94 -12.42
CA SER A 112 7.12 -3.08 -11.95
C SER A 112 7.59 -2.12 -13.03
N ARG A 113 7.86 -2.63 -14.23
CA ARG A 113 8.31 -1.83 -15.37
C ARG A 113 7.28 -0.78 -15.76
N PHE A 114 6.01 -1.17 -15.89
CA PHE A 114 4.93 -0.24 -16.23
C PHE A 114 4.81 0.89 -15.22
N ILE A 115 4.82 0.57 -13.91
CA ILE A 115 4.79 1.57 -12.84
C ILE A 115 6.00 2.50 -12.97
N ASN A 116 7.22 1.96 -13.04
CA ASN A 116 8.43 2.77 -13.12
C ASN A 116 8.48 3.66 -14.37
N THR A 117 8.07 3.16 -15.54
CA THR A 117 8.00 3.94 -16.77
C THR A 117 7.02 5.10 -16.64
N ALA A 118 5.83 4.88 -16.06
CA ALA A 118 4.85 5.94 -15.83
C ALA A 118 5.39 7.00 -14.85
N LEU A 119 6.03 6.58 -13.76
CA LEU A 119 6.57 7.51 -12.76
C LEU A 119 7.76 8.33 -13.27
N LYS A 120 8.54 7.80 -14.21
CA LYS A 120 9.70 8.48 -14.84
C LYS A 120 9.38 9.23 -16.13
N ALA A 121 8.12 9.22 -16.57
CA ALA A 121 7.70 9.97 -17.74
C ALA A 121 7.82 11.48 -17.49
N GLU A 122 7.83 12.26 -18.57
CA GLU A 122 7.77 13.72 -18.49
C GLU A 122 6.56 14.23 -19.29
N PRO A 123 5.51 14.76 -18.62
CA PRO A 123 5.38 14.93 -17.18
C PRO A 123 5.21 13.60 -16.42
N ALA A 124 5.65 13.57 -15.15
CA ALA A 124 5.56 12.40 -14.29
C ALA A 124 4.10 11.92 -14.13
N GLY A 125 3.87 10.64 -14.42
CA GLY A 125 2.57 10.01 -14.23
C GLY A 125 2.29 9.66 -12.77
N ARG A 126 1.00 9.51 -12.46
CA ARG A 126 0.50 8.97 -11.20
C ARG A 126 -0.23 7.66 -11.45
N VAL A 127 0.14 6.63 -10.69
CA VAL A 127 -0.26 5.24 -10.93
C VAL A 127 -1.17 4.74 -9.82
N LEU A 128 -2.31 4.15 -10.18
CA LEU A 128 -3.16 3.39 -9.26
C LEU A 128 -3.04 1.90 -9.53
N VAL A 129 -2.55 1.13 -8.56
CA VAL A 129 -2.55 -0.34 -8.59
C VAL A 129 -3.76 -0.85 -7.83
N HIS A 130 -4.62 -1.63 -8.48
CA HIS A 130 -5.80 -2.17 -7.80
C HIS A 130 -6.05 -3.64 -8.11
N CYS A 131 -6.75 -4.29 -7.19
CA CYS A 131 -7.41 -5.57 -7.44
C CYS A 131 -8.87 -5.47 -6.98
N SER A 132 -9.54 -6.57 -6.63
CA SER A 132 -10.92 -6.49 -6.15
C SER A 132 -11.03 -5.71 -4.83
N MET A 133 -10.28 -6.11 -3.81
CA MET A 133 -10.31 -5.49 -2.47
C MET A 133 -9.07 -4.62 -2.16
N GLY A 134 -8.07 -4.62 -3.04
CA GLY A 134 -6.79 -3.95 -2.80
C GLY A 134 -5.94 -4.61 -1.70
N ARG A 135 -6.10 -5.92 -1.47
CA ARG A 135 -5.49 -6.65 -0.33
C ARG A 135 -4.34 -7.57 -0.71
N SER A 136 -4.52 -8.39 -1.75
CA SER A 136 -3.60 -9.49 -2.09
C SER A 136 -2.90 -9.27 -3.44
N ARG A 137 -3.57 -9.49 -4.58
CA ARG A 137 -2.98 -9.31 -5.93
C ARG A 137 -2.30 -7.96 -6.16
N SER A 138 -3.01 -6.86 -5.89
CA SER A 138 -2.44 -5.50 -6.04
C SER A 138 -1.23 -5.31 -5.14
N SER A 139 -1.28 -5.83 -3.91
CA SER A 139 -0.17 -5.75 -2.97
C SER A 139 1.05 -6.50 -3.49
N ALA A 140 0.88 -7.69 -4.09
CA ALA A 140 1.99 -8.44 -4.66
C ALA A 140 2.70 -7.65 -5.77
N LEU A 141 1.94 -7.03 -6.67
CA LEU A 141 2.49 -6.20 -7.75
C LEU A 141 3.20 -4.94 -7.20
N THR A 142 2.60 -4.26 -6.21
CA THR A 142 3.21 -3.10 -5.54
C THR A 142 4.52 -3.49 -4.85
N LEU A 143 4.56 -4.65 -4.17
CA LEU A 143 5.76 -5.14 -3.49
C LEU A 143 6.88 -5.44 -4.48
N ALA A 144 6.58 -6.06 -5.62
CA ALA A 144 7.56 -6.29 -6.68
C ALA A 144 8.19 -4.99 -7.17
N PHE A 145 7.37 -3.97 -7.42
CA PHE A 145 7.87 -2.65 -7.82
C PHE A 145 8.79 -2.03 -6.76
N LEU A 146 8.40 -2.08 -5.48
CA LEU A 146 9.21 -1.54 -4.39
C LEU A 146 10.56 -2.27 -4.27
N MET A 147 10.57 -3.60 -4.36
CA MET A 147 11.82 -4.37 -4.31
C MET A 147 12.74 -4.03 -5.49
N GLU A 148 12.19 -3.98 -6.70
CA GLU A 148 12.96 -3.80 -7.91
C GLU A 148 13.52 -2.37 -8.04
N HIS A 149 12.68 -1.35 -7.81
CA HIS A 149 13.02 0.04 -8.10
C HIS A 149 13.44 0.85 -6.86
N GLN A 150 13.01 0.49 -5.66
CA GLN A 150 13.51 1.09 -4.41
C GLN A 150 14.66 0.28 -3.79
N ARG A 151 14.99 -0.89 -4.36
CA ARG A 151 16.04 -1.80 -3.89
C ARG A 151 15.83 -2.25 -2.44
N TRP A 152 14.58 -2.40 -2.03
CA TRP A 152 14.19 -2.87 -0.71
C TRP A 152 14.06 -4.39 -0.66
N SER A 153 14.27 -5.00 0.50
CA SER A 153 13.87 -6.39 0.71
C SER A 153 12.35 -6.53 0.71
N LEU A 154 11.86 -7.75 0.51
CA LEU A 154 10.45 -8.10 0.61
C LEU A 154 9.90 -7.74 1.99
N LEU A 155 10.64 -8.06 3.06
CA LEU A 155 10.22 -7.74 4.42
C LEU A 155 10.06 -6.23 4.63
N HIS A 156 11.01 -5.44 4.15
CA HIS A 156 10.94 -3.98 4.27
C HIS A 156 9.78 -3.40 3.45
N SER A 157 9.64 -3.86 2.20
CA SER A 157 8.54 -3.46 1.31
C SER A 157 7.17 -3.80 1.90
N LEU A 158 7.04 -4.97 2.53
CA LEU A 158 5.81 -5.42 3.16
C LEU A 158 5.45 -4.58 4.40
N ARG A 159 6.44 -4.23 5.23
CA ARG A 159 6.25 -3.32 6.37
C ARG A 159 5.80 -1.95 5.90
N TRP A 160 6.49 -1.37 4.93
CA TRP A 160 6.15 -0.09 4.33
C TRP A 160 4.70 -0.05 3.82
N LEU A 161 4.31 -1.10 3.10
CA LEU A 161 2.97 -1.21 2.54
C LEU A 161 1.90 -1.43 3.62
N LYS A 162 2.18 -2.25 4.64
CA LYS A 162 1.27 -2.45 5.78
C LYS A 162 1.04 -1.19 6.60
N GLU A 163 2.08 -0.37 6.81
CA GLU A 163 1.96 0.91 7.52
C GLU A 163 1.01 1.88 6.81
N ARG A 164 1.00 1.89 5.47
CA ARG A 164 0.13 2.75 4.65
C ARG A 164 -1.23 2.14 4.33
N ARG A 165 -1.31 0.80 4.38
CA ARG A 165 -2.50 0.03 4.08
C ARG A 165 -2.55 -1.23 4.94
N ALA A 166 -3.12 -1.09 6.13
CA ALA A 166 -3.18 -2.16 7.14
C ALA A 166 -3.85 -3.47 6.65
N CYS A 167 -4.76 -3.39 5.68
CA CYS A 167 -5.44 -4.56 5.12
C CYS A 167 -4.60 -5.36 4.10
N THR A 168 -3.34 -4.94 3.87
CA THR A 168 -2.36 -5.64 3.03
C THR A 168 -2.10 -7.04 3.54
N ALA A 169 -2.52 -8.02 2.74
CA ALA A 169 -2.37 -9.43 3.04
C ALA A 169 -2.29 -10.21 1.71
N PRO A 170 -1.13 -10.22 1.02
CA PRO A 170 -0.88 -11.16 -0.07
C PRO A 170 -1.08 -12.59 0.42
N ASN A 171 -1.67 -13.42 -0.44
CA ASN A 171 -1.78 -14.84 -0.12
C ASN A 171 -0.38 -15.49 -0.01
N VAL A 172 -0.30 -16.64 0.66
CA VAL A 172 0.98 -17.32 0.95
C VAL A 172 1.70 -17.75 -0.33
N ASN A 173 0.97 -18.12 -1.39
CA ASN A 173 1.55 -18.46 -2.68
C ASN A 173 2.27 -17.24 -3.30
N PHE A 174 1.63 -16.06 -3.29
CA PHE A 174 2.24 -14.83 -3.77
C PHE A 174 3.45 -14.43 -2.94
N LEU A 175 3.42 -14.60 -1.61
CA LEU A 175 4.61 -14.37 -0.77
C LEU A 175 5.78 -15.28 -1.16
N ARG A 176 5.53 -16.55 -1.50
CA ARG A 176 6.58 -17.47 -1.97
C ARG A 176 7.17 -17.02 -3.30
N GLN A 177 6.32 -16.66 -4.25
CA GLN A 177 6.78 -16.17 -5.56
C GLN A 177 7.55 -14.84 -5.43
N LEU A 178 7.13 -13.95 -4.53
CA LEU A 178 7.85 -12.71 -4.21
C LEU A 178 9.22 -12.98 -3.56
N LEU A 179 9.37 -14.04 -2.75
CA LEU A 179 10.67 -14.44 -2.21
C LEU A 179 11.60 -14.92 -3.33
N THR A 180 11.08 -15.72 -4.27
CA THR A 180 11.84 -16.13 -5.45
C THR A 180 12.22 -14.91 -6.30
N TYR A 181 11.31 -13.96 -6.46
CA TYR A 181 11.58 -12.71 -7.19
C TYR A 181 12.66 -11.85 -6.49
N GLU A 182 12.61 -11.72 -5.17
CA GLU A 182 13.66 -11.05 -4.38
C GLU A 182 15.03 -11.70 -4.62
N GLU A 183 15.11 -13.03 -4.56
CA GLU A 183 16.36 -13.75 -4.80
C GLU A 183 16.89 -13.52 -6.22
N GLN A 184 16.02 -13.48 -7.23
CA GLN A 184 16.39 -13.14 -8.61
C GLN A 184 16.91 -11.69 -8.74
N LEU A 185 16.29 -10.73 -8.05
CA LEU A 185 16.66 -9.31 -8.11
C LEU A 185 17.98 -8.97 -7.42
N PHE A 186 18.31 -9.69 -6.35
CA PHE A 186 19.47 -9.39 -5.49
C PHE A 186 20.58 -10.46 -5.55
N GLY A 187 20.36 -11.58 -6.24
CA GLY A 187 21.29 -12.71 -6.32
C GLY A 187 21.50 -13.44 -5.00
N ARG A 188 20.68 -13.14 -3.98
CA ARG A 188 20.71 -13.77 -2.66
C ARG A 188 19.36 -13.62 -1.98
N ARG A 189 19.06 -14.55 -1.09
CA ARG A 189 17.88 -14.48 -0.22
C ARG A 189 18.09 -13.45 0.90
N LEU A 190 17.23 -12.43 0.97
CA LEU A 190 17.27 -11.41 2.02
C LEU A 190 16.17 -11.62 3.08
N THR A 191 15.04 -12.19 2.66
CA THR A 191 13.88 -12.45 3.51
C THR A 191 13.58 -13.94 3.56
N CYS A 192 13.08 -14.45 4.70
CA CYS A 192 12.44 -15.76 4.76
C CYS A 192 10.98 -15.65 5.23
N LEU A 193 10.18 -16.71 4.99
CA LEU A 193 8.77 -16.72 5.41
C LEU A 193 8.60 -16.59 6.93
N ASP A 194 9.55 -17.11 7.72
CA ASP A 194 9.48 -17.01 9.17
C ASP A 194 9.71 -15.58 9.67
N ASP A 195 10.48 -14.77 8.95
CA ASP A 195 10.64 -13.35 9.26
C ASP A 195 9.31 -12.62 9.09
N ILE A 196 8.58 -12.92 8.02
CA ILE A 196 7.26 -12.34 7.73
C ILE A 196 6.22 -12.76 8.78
N ARG A 197 6.25 -14.03 9.21
CA ARG A 197 5.38 -14.55 10.27
C ARG A 197 5.66 -13.88 11.62
N LYS A 198 6.93 -13.83 12.02
CA LYS A 198 7.37 -13.16 13.25
C LYS A 198 6.98 -11.68 13.26
N ASP A 199 7.08 -11.02 12.11
CA ASP A 199 6.70 -9.61 11.98
C ASP A 199 5.20 -9.39 12.13
N SER A 200 4.38 -10.28 11.53
CA SER A 200 2.92 -10.21 11.66
C SER A 200 2.48 -10.32 13.12
N HIS A 201 3.06 -11.25 13.89
CA HIS A 201 2.80 -11.36 15.33
C HIS A 201 3.24 -10.14 16.13
N ARG A 202 4.30 -9.43 15.72
CA ARG A 202 4.73 -8.19 16.39
C ARG A 202 3.77 -7.04 16.13
N LEU A 203 3.24 -6.94 14.92
CA LEU A 203 2.24 -5.94 14.54
C LEU A 203 0.92 -6.15 15.31
N ASP A 204 0.43 -7.39 15.39
CA ASP A 204 -0.81 -7.71 16.11
C ASP A 204 -0.72 -7.39 17.61
N ARG A 205 0.46 -7.57 18.22
CA ARG A 205 0.72 -7.23 19.63
C ARG A 205 0.81 -5.73 19.90
N ARG A 206 1.13 -4.90 18.90
CA ARG A 206 1.15 -3.44 19.04
C ARG A 206 -0.24 -2.81 18.90
N THR A 207 -1.19 -3.52 18.30
CA THR A 207 -2.58 -3.07 18.10
C THR A 207 -3.53 -3.42 19.24
N LEU A 208 -3.11 -4.23 20.21
CA LEU A 208 -3.89 -4.49 21.43
C LEU A 208 -3.56 -3.42 22.48
N PRO A 209 -4.54 -2.64 22.97
CA PRO A 209 -4.29 -1.79 24.13
C PRO A 209 -3.86 -2.69 25.30
N GLN A 210 -2.72 -2.36 25.90
CA GLN A 210 -2.33 -2.93 27.18
C GLN A 210 -3.42 -2.54 28.18
N VAL A 211 -4.13 -3.54 28.69
CA VAL A 211 -5.17 -3.40 29.73
C VAL A 211 -4.52 -3.03 31.05
#